data_AF-A0A6M2DZ31-F1
#
_entry.id   AF-A0A6M2DZ31-F1
#
_cell.length_a   1.000
_cell.length_b   1.000
_cell.length_c   1.000
_cell.angle_alpha   90.00
_cell.angle_beta   90.00
_cell.angle_gamma   90.00
#
_symmetry.space_group_name_H-M   'P 1'
#
loop_
_entity.id
_entity.type
_entity.pdbx_description
1 polymer ?
#
loop_
_entity_poly.entity_id
_entity_poly.type
_entity_poly.pdbx_seq_one_letter_code
_entity_poly.pdbx_strand_id
1 'polypeptide(L)' 'MSRHRGARTYKAYICLFMCLATKAAHLELASDLTSDTFLDCLNRFLARRGPIEYIYSDCGTNFVGAR' A
#
# COMPACT_ATOMS: atom_id res chain seq x y z
N MET A 1 -9.14 4.24 31.47
CA MET A 1 -8.41 2.99 31.21
C MET A 1 -8.29 2.80 29.70
N SER A 2 -7.09 2.53 29.18
CA SER A 2 -6.87 2.39 27.73
C SER A 2 -7.64 1.18 27.17
N ARG A 3 -8.48 1.40 26.16
CA ARG A 3 -9.40 0.44 25.53
C ARG A 3 -8.69 -0.69 24.75
N HIS A 4 -7.38 -0.82 24.85
CA HIS A 4 -6.54 -1.64 23.98
C HIS A 4 -5.67 -2.69 24.70
N ARG A 5 -5.70 -2.77 26.03
CA ARG A 5 -4.98 -3.84 26.75
C ARG A 5 -5.71 -5.18 26.56
N GLY A 6 -5.15 -6.06 25.73
CA GLY A 6 -5.69 -7.40 25.44
C GLY A 6 -6.37 -7.55 24.07
N ALA A 7 -6.37 -6.51 23.23
CA ALA A 7 -6.89 -6.62 21.87
C ALA A 7 -6.02 -7.56 21.02
N ARG A 8 -6.66 -8.45 20.25
CA ARG A 8 -5.95 -9.33 19.31
C ARG A 8 -5.24 -8.50 18.25
N THR A 9 -3.93 -8.70 18.12
CA THR A 9 -3.12 -8.08 17.08
C THR A 9 -3.08 -8.98 15.85
N TYR A 10 -3.06 -8.36 14.67
CA TYR A 10 -2.86 -9.02 13.39
C TYR A 10 -1.62 -8.43 12.75
N LYS A 11 -0.90 -9.26 11.97
CA LYS A 11 0.17 -8.75 11.12
C LYS A 11 -0.46 -7.83 10.07
N ALA A 12 0.17 -6.69 9.85
CA ALA A 12 -0.22 -5.74 8.82
C ALA A 12 1.05 -5.23 8.14
N TYR A 13 0.87 -4.81 6.90
CA TYR A 13 1.91 -4.26 6.05
C TYR A 13 1.49 -2.87 5.57
N ILE A 14 2.44 -2.13 5.01
CA ILE A 14 2.17 -0.82 4.43
C ILE A 14 2.68 -0.84 2.99
N CYS A 15 1.80 -0.52 2.05
CA CYS A 15 2.19 -0.19 0.69
C CYS A 15 2.61 1.28 0.65
N LEU A 16 3.88 1.53 0.33
CA LEU A 16 4.47 2.86 0.26
C LEU A 16 4.52 3.33 -1.19
N PHE A 17 3.83 4.43 -1.48
CA PHE A 17 3.94 5.13 -2.76
C PHE A 17 4.69 6.44 -2.55
N MET A 18 5.71 6.71 -3.38
CA MET A 18 6.50 7.93 -3.29
C MET A 18 6.48 8.69 -4.61
N CYS A 19 6.15 9.98 -4.57
CA CYS A 19 6.29 10.87 -5.72
C CYS A 19 7.76 11.24 -5.90
N LEU A 20 8.38 10.87 -7.02
CA LEU A 20 9.80 11.16 -7.27
C LEU A 20 10.09 12.65 -7.49
N ALA A 21 9.09 13.43 -7.94
CA ALA A 21 9.20 14.87 -8.16
C ALA A 21 9.13 15.68 -6.86
N THR A 22 8.13 15.42 -6.01
CA THR A 22 7.88 16.21 -4.78
C THR A 22 8.39 15.56 -3.50
N LYS A 23 8.80 14.29 -3.56
CA LYS A 23 9.13 13.45 -2.39
C LYS A 23 7.96 13.23 -1.42
N ALA A 24 6.72 13.48 -1.86
CA ALA A 24 5.54 13.14 -1.08
C ALA A 24 5.37 11.62 -0.95
N ALA A 25 5.13 11.15 0.28
CA ALA A 25 4.88 9.75 0.59
C ALA A 25 3.39 9.52 0.88
N HIS A 26 2.84 8.42 0.35
CA HIS A 26 1.49 7.93 0.61
C HIS A 26 1.56 6.52 1.15
N LEU A 27 0.92 6.32 2.30
CA LEU A 27 0.90 5.04 3.00
C LEU A 27 -0.49 4.45 2.87
N GLU A 28 -0.56 3.24 2.32
CA GLU A 28 -1.79 2.47 2.20
C GLU A 28 -1.67 1.20 3.03
N LEU A 29 -2.65 0.96 3.91
CA LEU A 29 -2.64 -0.22 4.78
C LEU A 29 -2.89 -1.48 3.96
N ALA A 30 -2.05 -2.50 4.13
CA ALA A 30 -2.18 -3.80 3.49
C ALA A 30 -2.37 -4.89 4.56
N SER A 31 -3.37 -5.75 4.39
CA SER A 31 -3.61 -6.89 5.29
C SER A 31 -2.56 -7.99 5.14
N ASP A 32 -2.01 -8.15 3.95
CA ASP A 32 -1.00 -9.14 3.59
C ASP A 32 -0.12 -8.64 2.43
N LEU A 33 0.76 -9.50 1.91
CA LEU A 33 1.67 -9.22 0.80
C LEU A 33 1.22 -9.87 -0.52
N THR A 34 -0.09 -10.08 -0.72
CA THR A 34 -0.60 -10.62 -1.99
C THR A 34 -0.76 -9.52 -3.05
N SER A 35 -0.83 -9.92 -4.33
CA SER A 35 -1.09 -9.01 -5.44
C SER A 35 -2.45 -8.33 -5.34
N ASP A 36 -3.48 -9.06 -4.88
CA ASP A 36 -4.84 -8.53 -4.73
C ASP A 36 -4.87 -7.39 -3.70
N THR A 37 -4.24 -7.60 -2.54
CA THR A 37 -4.10 -6.56 -1.52
C THR A 37 -3.31 -5.35 -2.06
N PHE A 38 -2.29 -5.58 -2.89
CA PHE A 38 -1.58 -4.48 -3.55
C PHE A 38 -2.47 -3.71 -4.53
N LEU A 39 -3.28 -4.39 -5.35
CA LEU A 39 -4.24 -3.74 -6.26
C LEU A 39 -5.24 -2.88 -5.48
N ASP A 40 -5.75 -3.35 -4.34
CA ASP A 40 -6.61 -2.56 -3.46
C ASP A 40 -5.89 -1.33 -2.87
N CYS A 41 -4.60 -1.45 -2.56
CA CYS A 41 -3.78 -0.30 -2.15
C CYS A 41 -3.60 0.69 -3.29
N LEU A 42 -3.27 0.21 -4.49
CA LEU A 42 -3.08 1.03 -5.69
C LEU A 42 -4.36 1.78 -6.05
N ASN A 43 -5.52 1.11 -6.05
CA ASN A 43 -6.81 1.72 -6.31
C ASN A 43 -7.12 2.86 -5.32
N ARG A 44 -6.88 2.65 -4.02
CA ARG A 44 -7.05 3.69 -3.00
C ARG A 44 -6.11 4.87 -3.19
N PHE A 45 -4.87 4.60 -3.58
CA PHE A 45 -3.88 5.63 -3.87
C PHE A 45 -4.27 6.46 -5.10
N LEU A 46 -4.66 5.81 -6.21
CA LEU A 46 -5.12 6.45 -7.44
C LEU A 46 -6.41 7.24 -7.22
N ALA A 47 -7.36 6.73 -6.42
CA ALA A 47 -8.58 7.47 -6.07
C ALA A 47 -8.28 8.78 -5.32
N ARG A 48 -7.18 8.83 -4.56
CA ARG A 48 -6.75 10.04 -3.83
C ARG A 48 -5.88 10.99 -4.65
N ARG A 49 -5.01 10.46 -5.52
CA ARG A 49 -3.98 11.25 -6.22
C ARG A 49 -4.21 11.43 -7.71
N GLY A 50 -5.18 10.71 -8.27
CA GLY A 50 -5.43 10.67 -9.70
C GLY A 50 -4.55 9.64 -10.42
N PRO A 51 -4.67 9.57 -11.75
CA PRO A 51 -3.92 8.63 -12.57
C PRO A 51 -2.42 8.94 -12.55
N ILE A 52 -1.61 7.88 -12.69
CA ILE A 52 -0.15 7.95 -12.68
C ILE A 52 0.35 7.34 -13.98
N GLU A 53 1.34 7.98 -14.60
CA GLU A 53 1.90 7.54 -15.87
C GLU A 53 2.94 6.42 -15.69
N TYR A 54 3.82 6.54 -14.69
CA TYR A 54 4.88 5.57 -14.43
C TYR A 54 4.94 5.18 -12.96
N ILE A 55 5.03 3.88 -12.71
CA ILE A 55 5.27 3.29 -11.39
C ILE A 55 6.56 2.48 -11.47
N TYR A 56 7.46 2.71 -10.52
CA TYR A 56 8.70 1.95 -10.36
C TYR A 56 8.62 1.16 -9.06
N SER A 57 8.98 -0.12 -9.11
CA SER A 57 9.04 -1.02 -7.96
C SER A 57 10.32 -1.84 -7.98
N ASP A 58 10.58 -2.57 -6.90
CA ASP A 58 11.68 -3.53 -6.79
C ASP A 58 11.40 -4.87 -7.49
N CYS A 59 10.34 -4.94 -8.31
CA CYS A 59 9.86 -6.17 -8.94
C CYS A 59 9.46 -7.28 -7.96
N GLY A 60 9.03 -6.92 -6.74
CA GLY A 60 8.37 -7.85 -5.82
C GLY A 60 7.25 -8.65 -6.49
N THR A 61 7.06 -9.91 -6.09
CA THR A 61 6.11 -10.83 -6.74
C THR A 61 4.65 -10.35 -6.65
N ASN A 62 4.32 -9.63 -5.58
CA ASN A 62 3.04 -8.96 -5.38
C ASN A 62 2.81 -7.77 -6.32
N PHE A 63 3.88 -7.18 -6.87
CA PHE A 63 3.79 -6.11 -7.86
C PHE A 63 3.77 -6.68 -9.27
N VAL A 64 4.65 -7.64 -9.58
CA VAL A 64 4.74 -8.28 -10.90
C VAL A 64 3.51 -9.15 -11.20
N GLY A 65 2.94 -9.78 -10.17
CA GLY A 65 1.73 -10.59 -10.27
C GLY A 65 0.43 -9.79 -10.26
N ALA A 66 0.48 -8.48 -10.05
CA ALA A 66 -0.69 -7.61 -10.09
C ALA A 66 -1.10 -7.36 -11.54
N ARG A 67 -2.30 -7.82 -11.92
CA ARG A 67 -2.83 -7.77 -13.28
C ARG A 67 -4.28 -7.32 -13.27
#